data_AF-A0A5C6UIV0-F1
#
_entry.id   AF-A0A5C6UIV0-F1
#
_cell.length_a   1.000
_cell.length_b   1.000
_cell.length_c   1.000
_cell.angle_alpha   90.00
_cell.angle_beta   90.00
_cell.angle_gamma   90.00
#
_symmetry.space_group_name_H-M   'P 1'
#
loop_
_entity.id
_entity.type
_entity.pdbx_description
1 polymer ?
#
loop_
_entity_poly.entity_id
_entity_poly.type
_entity_poly.pdbx_seq_one_letter_code
_entity_poly.pdbx_strand_id
1 'polypeptide(L)'
;MVRSAQALHGAMLRLLEVKSFDQITIRHLVAEAGVHYATFFRHHPTKEALLDHVAAGQIQRLVELAVPVEQQVDLHAGFLTLCEYVDAHRTLWTALLTGGAAGAMRAELLRVSSEIAVTRSTPDLWLPVELGVACTVNLIVETIVWWLKQDAGTTSPSEVAAILTRLTTSLELL
;
A
#
# COMPACT_ATOMS: atom_id res chain seq x y z
N MET A 1 5.37 21.79 -14.33
CA MET A 1 4.26 20.83 -14.49
C MET A 1 4.16 19.81 -13.36
N VAL A 2 5.28 19.35 -12.78
CA VAL A 2 5.35 18.43 -11.62
C VAL A 2 4.52 18.92 -10.40
N ARG A 3 4.56 20.22 -10.09
CA ARG A 3 3.77 20.82 -8.99
C ARG A 3 2.26 20.55 -9.09
N SER A 4 1.69 20.57 -10.30
CA SER A 4 0.25 20.36 -10.48
C SER A 4 -0.16 18.90 -10.32
N ALA A 5 0.70 17.95 -10.71
CA ALA A 5 0.48 16.53 -10.48
C ALA A 5 0.56 16.21 -8.97
N GLN A 6 1.58 16.72 -8.28
CA GLN A 6 1.71 16.58 -6.82
C GLN A 6 0.52 17.20 -6.06
N ALA A 7 0.02 18.36 -6.51
CA ALA A 7 -1.16 18.97 -5.92
C ALA A 7 -2.42 18.08 -6.04
N LEU A 8 -2.61 17.44 -7.21
CA LEU A 8 -3.71 16.50 -7.44
C LEU A 8 -3.57 15.23 -6.62
N HIS A 9 -2.36 14.70 -6.46
CA HIS A 9 -2.10 13.54 -5.59
C HIS A 9 -2.43 13.86 -4.14
N GLY A 10 -1.97 15.01 -3.64
CA GLY A 10 -2.29 15.47 -2.28
C GLY A 10 -3.80 15.70 -2.08
N ALA A 11 -4.48 16.24 -3.09
CA ALA A 11 -5.93 16.42 -3.05
C ALA A 11 -6.69 15.09 -2.96
N MET A 12 -6.26 14.07 -3.73
CA MET A 12 -6.86 12.73 -3.63
C MET A 12 -6.69 12.15 -2.22
N LEU A 13 -5.49 12.19 -1.65
CA LEU A 13 -5.22 11.68 -0.31
C LEU A 13 -6.09 12.36 0.76
N ARG A 14 -6.14 13.70 0.78
CA ARG A 14 -6.97 14.45 1.73
C ARG A 14 -8.46 14.16 1.57
N LEU A 15 -8.93 13.96 0.34
CA LEU A 15 -10.33 13.60 0.11
C LEU A 15 -10.65 12.18 0.59
N LEU A 16 -9.74 11.22 0.41
CA LEU A 16 -9.92 9.84 0.88
C LEU A 16 -9.99 9.73 2.42
N GLU A 17 -9.41 10.69 3.15
CA GLU A 17 -9.52 10.74 4.62
C GLU A 17 -10.93 11.08 5.11
N VAL A 18 -11.75 11.75 4.27
CA VAL A 18 -13.05 12.29 4.71
C VAL A 18 -14.25 11.74 3.94
N LYS A 19 -14.04 11.02 2.83
CA LYS A 19 -15.13 10.39 2.04
C LYS A 19 -14.66 9.20 1.23
N SER A 20 -15.60 8.32 0.89
CA SER A 20 -15.29 7.17 0.03
C SER A 20 -14.93 7.63 -1.38
N PHE A 21 -14.10 6.83 -2.07
CA PHE A 21 -13.66 7.14 -3.43
C PHE A 21 -14.82 7.34 -4.43
N ASP A 22 -15.93 6.61 -4.26
CA ASP A 22 -17.12 6.72 -5.11
C ASP A 22 -17.76 8.12 -5.01
N GLN A 23 -17.67 8.75 -3.84
CA GLN A 23 -18.17 10.12 -3.59
C GLN A 23 -17.19 11.21 -4.05
N ILE A 24 -15.95 10.85 -4.40
CA ILE A 24 -14.96 11.79 -4.94
C ILE A 24 -15.28 12.04 -6.42
N THR A 25 -15.28 13.32 -6.80
CA THR A 25 -15.50 13.76 -8.17
C THR A 25 -14.28 14.54 -8.66
N ILE A 26 -14.12 14.66 -9.98
CA ILE A 26 -13.07 15.52 -10.56
C ILE A 26 -13.25 16.96 -10.07
N ARG A 27 -14.49 17.42 -9.85
CA ARG A 27 -14.78 18.75 -9.27
C ARG A 27 -14.16 18.92 -7.89
N HIS A 28 -14.33 17.94 -7.01
CA HIS A 28 -13.71 17.95 -5.68
C HIS A 28 -12.19 18.01 -5.80
N LEU A 29 -11.60 17.17 -6.67
CA LEU A 29 -10.15 17.08 -6.85
C LEU A 29 -9.53 18.38 -7.34
N VAL A 30 -10.10 19.02 -8.35
CA VAL A 30 -9.55 20.25 -8.91
C VAL A 30 -9.73 21.45 -7.98
N ALA A 31 -10.84 21.49 -7.23
CA ALA A 31 -11.08 22.50 -6.20
C ALA A 31 -10.07 22.37 -5.05
N GLU A 32 -9.89 21.16 -4.54
CA GLU A 32 -8.97 20.84 -3.44
C GLU A 32 -7.49 21.04 -3.83
N ALA A 33 -7.13 20.76 -5.09
CA ALA A 33 -5.77 20.95 -5.59
C ALA A 33 -5.48 22.40 -6.03
N GLY A 34 -6.50 23.27 -6.16
CA GLY A 34 -6.34 24.62 -6.68
C GLY A 34 -5.90 24.66 -8.15
N VAL A 35 -6.40 23.73 -8.99
CA VAL A 35 -6.06 23.64 -10.42
C VAL A 35 -7.30 23.70 -11.31
N HIS A 36 -7.12 23.95 -12.60
CA HIS A 36 -8.21 23.88 -13.58
C HIS A 36 -8.44 22.45 -14.09
N TYR A 37 -9.66 22.15 -14.55
CA TYR A 37 -10.04 20.87 -15.18
C TYR A 37 -9.11 20.46 -16.34
N ALA A 38 -8.72 21.41 -17.20
CA ALA A 38 -7.77 21.12 -18.28
C ALA A 38 -6.42 20.61 -17.77
N THR A 39 -5.99 21.06 -16.59
CA THR A 39 -4.77 20.56 -15.93
C THR A 39 -4.97 19.15 -15.36
N PHE A 40 -6.16 18.81 -14.85
CA PHE A 40 -6.49 17.45 -14.45
C PHE A 40 -6.39 16.48 -15.63
N PHE A 41 -7.15 16.72 -16.69
CA PHE A 41 -7.24 15.80 -17.84
C PHE A 41 -5.93 15.68 -18.64
N ARG A 42 -5.03 16.68 -18.54
CA ARG A 42 -3.69 16.58 -19.12
C ARG A 42 -2.81 15.54 -18.41
N HIS A 43 -3.02 15.31 -17.12
CA HIS A 43 -2.21 14.40 -16.30
C HIS A 43 -2.89 13.07 -16.03
N HIS A 44 -4.22 13.08 -15.88
CA HIS A 44 -4.99 11.89 -15.52
C HIS A 44 -6.25 11.83 -16.38
N PRO A 45 -6.46 10.74 -17.16
CA PRO A 45 -7.66 10.59 -17.98
C PRO A 45 -8.92 10.42 -17.11
N THR A 46 -8.79 9.83 -15.92
CA THR A 46 -9.89 9.56 -14.99
C THR A 46 -9.45 9.75 -13.54
N LYS A 47 -10.41 9.76 -12.60
CA LYS A 47 -10.09 9.83 -11.16
C LYS A 47 -9.49 8.52 -10.64
N GLU A 48 -9.81 7.41 -11.28
CA GLU A 48 -9.26 6.06 -11.04
C GLU A 48 -7.78 6.04 -11.42
N ALA A 49 -7.42 6.58 -12.58
CA ALA A 49 -6.01 6.69 -12.98
C ALA A 49 -5.19 7.56 -12.02
N LEU A 50 -5.79 8.60 -11.41
CA LEU A 50 -5.14 9.36 -10.35
C LEU A 50 -5.01 8.51 -9.06
N LEU A 51 -6.07 7.78 -8.69
CA LEU A 51 -6.06 6.90 -7.53
C LEU A 51 -4.96 5.83 -7.63
N ASP A 52 -4.80 5.20 -8.80
CA ASP A 52 -3.78 4.17 -9.04
C ASP A 52 -2.36 4.74 -8.85
N HIS A 53 -2.08 5.93 -9.37
CA HIS A 53 -0.79 6.60 -9.16
C HIS A 53 -0.55 6.97 -7.70
N VAL A 54 -1.59 7.44 -6.99
CA VAL A 54 -1.51 7.76 -5.56
C VAL A 54 -1.24 6.49 -4.75
N ALA A 55 -1.96 5.41 -5.04
CA ALA A 55 -1.81 4.12 -4.40
C ALA A 55 -0.38 3.56 -4.58
N ALA A 56 0.17 3.65 -5.79
CA ALA A 56 1.53 3.20 -6.06
C ALA A 56 2.56 3.95 -5.20
N GLY A 57 2.44 5.28 -5.10
CA GLY A 57 3.30 6.09 -4.25
C GLY A 57 3.16 5.79 -2.75
N GLN A 58 1.96 5.41 -2.27
CA GLN A 58 1.78 5.01 -0.87
C GLN A 58 2.46 3.67 -0.57
N ILE A 59 2.40 2.70 -1.49
CA ILE A 59 3.12 1.43 -1.35
C ILE A 59 4.64 1.66 -1.30
N GLN A 60 5.16 2.51 -2.17
CA GLN A 60 6.59 2.80 -2.21
C GLN A 60 7.07 3.39 -0.88
N ARG A 61 6.33 4.36 -0.33
CA ARG A 61 6.58 4.91 1.00
C ARG A 61 6.47 3.86 2.11
N LEU A 62 5.48 2.99 2.04
CA LEU A 62 5.29 1.93 3.05
C LEU A 62 6.48 0.97 3.06
N VAL A 63 6.97 0.58 1.89
CA VAL A 63 8.15 -0.29 1.77
C VAL A 63 9.41 0.42 2.27
N GLU A 64 9.59 1.70 1.95
CA GLU A 64 10.70 2.51 2.49
C GLU A 64 10.70 2.57 4.03
N LEU A 65 9.52 2.63 4.66
CA LEU A 65 9.38 2.61 6.11
C LEU A 65 9.66 1.23 6.72
N ALA A 66 9.32 0.16 6.00
CA ALA A 66 9.43 -1.22 6.48
C ALA A 66 10.82 -1.85 6.27
N VAL A 67 11.69 -1.23 5.46
CA VAL A 67 13.05 -1.73 5.18
C VAL A 67 14.08 -0.78 5.79
N PRO A 68 14.61 -1.07 7.00
CA PRO A 68 15.80 -0.37 7.50
C PRO A 68 16.99 -0.61 6.57
N VAL A 69 17.78 0.45 6.35
CA VAL A 69 18.89 0.51 5.38
C VAL A 69 20.05 -0.44 5.74
N GLU A 70 20.13 -0.97 6.97
CA GLU A 70 21.30 -1.69 7.47
C GLU A 70 20.92 -2.95 8.28
N GLN A 71 21.22 -4.12 7.69
CA GLN A 71 21.54 -5.46 8.24
C GLN A 71 20.73 -6.06 9.41
N GLN A 72 20.30 -7.33 9.19
CA GLN A 72 19.48 -8.19 10.05
C GLN A 72 18.11 -7.58 10.41
N VAL A 73 17.17 -7.72 9.46
CA VAL A 73 15.78 -7.36 9.65
C VAL A 73 15.17 -8.25 10.74
N ASP A 74 14.85 -7.66 11.89
CA ASP A 74 13.82 -8.21 12.75
C ASP A 74 12.50 -8.10 11.98
N LEU A 75 12.08 -9.23 11.40
CA LEU A 75 10.84 -9.33 10.60
C LEU A 75 9.63 -8.86 11.42
N HIS A 76 9.62 -9.13 12.72
CA HIS A 76 8.55 -8.69 13.60
C HIS A 76 8.54 -7.17 13.76
N ALA A 77 9.70 -6.56 13.97
CA ALA A 77 9.81 -5.09 14.05
C ALA A 77 9.36 -4.42 12.74
N GLY A 78 9.72 -4.96 11.58
CA GLY A 78 9.25 -4.48 10.29
C GLY A 78 7.73 -4.53 10.15
N PHE A 79 7.12 -5.66 10.54
CA PHE A 79 5.65 -5.78 10.56
C PHE A 79 4.98 -4.88 11.59
N LEU A 80 5.61 -4.64 12.74
CA LEU A 80 5.09 -3.71 13.73
C LEU A 80 5.03 -2.29 13.17
N THR A 81 6.12 -1.80 12.57
CA THR A 81 6.16 -0.48 11.92
C THR A 81 5.12 -0.38 10.80
N LEU A 82 4.97 -1.42 9.98
CA LEU A 82 3.93 -1.51 8.96
C LEU A 82 2.52 -1.36 9.56
N CYS A 83 2.21 -2.17 10.57
CA CYS A 83 0.90 -2.18 11.20
C CYS A 83 0.59 -0.85 11.90
N GLU A 84 1.55 -0.28 12.63
CA GLU A 84 1.38 1.03 13.28
C GLU A 84 1.09 2.14 12.26
N TYR A 85 1.79 2.13 11.13
CA TYR A 85 1.55 3.08 10.05
C TYR A 85 0.16 2.89 9.41
N VAL A 86 -0.24 1.65 9.17
CA VAL A 86 -1.56 1.35 8.62
C VAL A 86 -2.67 1.78 9.58
N ASP A 87 -2.52 1.57 10.89
CA ASP A 87 -3.53 1.96 11.88
C ASP A 87 -3.62 3.49 12.03
N ALA A 88 -2.48 4.18 12.07
CA ALA A 88 -2.44 5.64 12.09
C ALA A 88 -3.12 6.28 10.86
N HIS A 89 -3.17 5.54 9.75
CA HIS A 89 -3.78 5.96 8.49
C HIS A 89 -4.95 5.04 8.07
N ARG A 90 -5.69 4.46 9.03
CA ARG A 90 -6.68 3.40 8.80
C ARG A 90 -7.71 3.73 7.72
N THR A 91 -8.29 4.93 7.75
CA THR A 91 -9.29 5.36 6.74
C THR A 91 -8.72 5.33 5.33
N LEU A 92 -7.49 5.85 5.15
CA LEU A 92 -6.80 5.85 3.87
C LEU A 92 -6.53 4.42 3.38
N TRP A 93 -5.92 3.58 4.23
CA TRP A 93 -5.58 2.22 3.84
C TRP A 93 -6.80 1.34 3.60
N THR A 94 -7.90 1.55 4.32
CA THR A 94 -9.19 0.91 4.00
C THR A 94 -9.65 1.32 2.59
N ALA A 95 -9.67 2.61 2.28
CA ALA A 95 -10.10 3.07 0.96
C ALA A 95 -9.22 2.52 -0.18
N LEU A 96 -7.90 2.43 0.04
CA LEU A 96 -6.97 1.94 -0.96
C LEU A 96 -7.02 0.40 -1.11
N LEU A 97 -7.08 -0.37 -0.01
CA LEU A 97 -7.00 -1.84 -0.04
C LEU A 97 -8.35 -2.54 -0.22
N THR A 98 -9.46 -1.89 0.12
CA THR A 98 -10.81 -2.48 -0.03
C THR A 98 -11.68 -1.77 -1.06
N GLY A 99 -11.21 -0.65 -1.62
CA GLY A 99 -11.92 0.12 -2.65
C GLY A 99 -11.39 -0.11 -4.06
N GLY A 100 -11.69 0.83 -4.97
CA GLY A 100 -11.33 0.74 -6.39
C GLY A 100 -9.82 0.66 -6.69
N ALA A 101 -8.95 1.05 -5.76
CA ALA A 101 -7.49 1.01 -5.94
C ALA A 101 -6.85 -0.35 -5.63
N ALA A 102 -7.62 -1.31 -5.09
CA ALA A 102 -7.04 -2.50 -4.48
C ALA A 102 -6.28 -3.38 -5.49
N GLY A 103 -6.66 -3.34 -6.78
CA GLY A 103 -5.94 -4.01 -7.86
C GLY A 103 -4.58 -3.35 -8.13
N ALA A 104 -4.55 -2.03 -8.29
CA ALA A 104 -3.32 -1.27 -8.53
C ALA A 104 -2.34 -1.37 -7.35
N MET A 105 -2.85 -1.35 -6.11
CA MET A 105 -2.04 -1.57 -4.92
C MET A 105 -1.34 -2.93 -4.91
N ARG A 106 -2.10 -4.01 -5.20
CA ARG A 106 -1.54 -5.36 -5.25
C ARG A 106 -0.48 -5.47 -6.34
N ALA A 107 -0.73 -4.90 -7.51
CA ALA A 107 0.22 -4.87 -8.61
C ALA A 107 1.52 -4.14 -8.23
N GLU A 108 1.42 -2.97 -7.58
CA GLU A 108 2.60 -2.23 -7.15
C GLU A 108 3.38 -2.95 -6.05
N LEU A 109 2.70 -3.50 -5.05
CA LEU A 109 3.36 -4.23 -3.97
C LEU A 109 4.08 -5.47 -4.49
N LEU A 110 3.48 -6.18 -5.45
CA LEU A 110 4.11 -7.29 -6.15
C LEU A 110 5.35 -6.83 -6.93
N ARG A 111 5.24 -5.72 -7.68
CA ARG A 111 6.35 -5.14 -8.46
C ARG A 111 7.54 -4.81 -7.55
N VAL A 112 7.31 -4.03 -6.50
CA VAL A 112 8.35 -3.60 -5.55
C VAL A 112 8.97 -4.79 -4.82
N SER A 113 8.16 -5.75 -4.39
CA SER A 113 8.66 -6.95 -3.69
C SER A 113 9.50 -7.84 -4.61
N SER A 114 9.14 -7.92 -5.90
CA SER A 114 9.92 -8.67 -6.90
C SER A 114 11.30 -8.04 -7.13
N GLU A 115 11.38 -6.71 -7.19
CA GLU A 115 12.65 -5.98 -7.33
C GLU A 115 13.59 -6.24 -6.14
N ILE A 116 13.03 -6.28 -4.92
CA ILE A 116 13.76 -6.62 -3.70
C ILE A 116 14.21 -8.08 -3.70
N ALA A 117 13.36 -9.01 -4.18
CA ALA A 117 13.68 -10.42 -4.20
C ALA A 117 14.79 -10.74 -5.20
N VAL A 118 14.78 -10.14 -6.40
CA VAL A 118 15.85 -10.32 -7.41
C VAL A 118 17.22 -9.91 -6.85
N THR A 119 17.27 -8.84 -6.05
CA THR A 119 18.52 -8.37 -5.44
C THR A 119 19.00 -9.22 -4.26
N ARG A 120 18.11 -10.03 -3.66
CA ARG A 120 18.40 -10.86 -2.47
C ARG A 120 18.37 -12.37 -2.74
N SER A 121 18.08 -12.78 -3.97
CA SER A 121 17.88 -14.19 -4.33
C SER A 121 19.16 -15.01 -4.15
N THR A 122 19.02 -16.23 -3.64
CA THR A 122 20.09 -17.22 -3.53
C THR A 122 19.81 -18.40 -4.48
N PRO A 123 20.85 -19.11 -4.96
CA PRO A 123 20.69 -20.15 -5.99
C PRO A 123 19.88 -21.38 -5.55
N ASP A 124 19.76 -21.63 -4.25
CA ASP A 124 19.26 -22.91 -3.70
C ASP A 124 17.83 -22.81 -3.12
N LEU A 125 17.01 -21.88 -3.61
CA LEU A 125 15.60 -21.79 -3.19
C LEU A 125 14.81 -22.99 -3.71
N TRP A 126 14.07 -23.66 -2.81
CA TRP A 126 13.21 -24.78 -3.15
C TRP A 126 11.98 -24.36 -3.99
N LEU A 127 11.59 -23.08 -3.89
CA LEU A 127 10.45 -22.48 -4.57
C LEU A 127 10.92 -21.40 -5.57
N PRO A 128 10.31 -21.31 -6.77
CA PRO A 128 10.54 -20.18 -7.67
C PRO A 128 10.32 -18.83 -6.99
N VAL A 129 11.27 -17.91 -7.15
CA VAL A 129 11.28 -16.60 -6.49
C VAL A 129 9.98 -15.85 -6.75
N GLU A 130 9.48 -15.87 -7.98
CA GLU A 130 8.27 -15.18 -8.40
C GLU A 130 7.04 -15.68 -7.64
N LEU A 131 6.96 -16.99 -7.42
CA LEU A 131 5.86 -17.61 -6.68
C LEU A 131 5.96 -17.30 -5.19
N GLY A 132 7.17 -17.37 -4.61
CA GLY A 132 7.40 -17.01 -3.21
C GLY A 132 7.01 -15.56 -2.90
N VAL A 133 7.40 -14.63 -3.77
CA VAL A 133 7.01 -13.21 -3.64
C VAL A 133 5.49 -13.05 -3.73
N ALA A 134 4.84 -13.65 -4.74
CA ALA A 134 3.40 -13.54 -4.92
C ALA A 134 2.62 -14.09 -3.71
N CYS A 135 3.03 -15.23 -3.16
CA CYS A 135 2.44 -15.82 -1.96
C CYS A 135 2.60 -14.91 -0.74
N THR A 136 3.81 -14.41 -0.48
CA THR A 136 4.08 -13.51 0.65
C THR A 136 3.30 -12.20 0.55
N VAL A 137 3.29 -11.57 -0.62
CA VAL A 137 2.53 -10.33 -0.86
C VAL A 137 1.04 -10.54 -0.62
N ASN A 138 0.45 -11.61 -1.16
CA ASN A 138 -0.97 -11.90 -0.96
C ASN A 138 -1.29 -12.19 0.50
N LEU A 139 -0.42 -12.93 1.21
CA LEU A 139 -0.58 -13.22 2.63
C LEU A 139 -0.63 -11.92 3.45
N ILE A 140 0.31 -11.00 3.20
CA ILE A 140 0.35 -9.71 3.89
C ILE A 140 -0.90 -8.89 3.58
N VAL A 141 -1.23 -8.73 2.29
CA VAL A 141 -2.39 -7.93 1.84
C VAL A 141 -3.69 -8.45 2.42
N GLU A 142 -3.94 -9.76 2.35
CA GLU A 142 -5.20 -10.33 2.83
C GLU A 142 -5.31 -10.26 4.36
N THR A 143 -4.19 -10.40 5.08
CA THR A 143 -4.18 -10.21 6.54
C THR A 143 -4.50 -8.76 6.92
N ILE A 144 -3.93 -7.78 6.23
CA ILE A 144 -4.23 -6.37 6.47
C ILE A 144 -5.67 -6.03 6.07
N VAL A 145 -6.16 -6.53 4.93
CA VAL A 145 -7.56 -6.35 4.51
C VAL A 145 -8.53 -6.93 5.53
N TRP A 146 -8.26 -8.13 6.03
CA TRP A 146 -9.05 -8.74 7.11
C TRP A 146 -9.06 -7.87 8.36
N TRP A 147 -7.91 -7.33 8.76
CA TRP A 147 -7.81 -6.46 9.93
C TRP A 147 -8.56 -5.14 9.74
N LEU A 148 -8.45 -4.50 8.57
CA LEU A 148 -9.10 -3.22 8.25
C LEU A 148 -10.63 -3.31 8.19
N LYS A 149 -11.18 -4.51 7.92
CA LYS A 149 -12.63 -4.77 7.92
C LYS A 149 -13.23 -4.86 9.33
N GLN A 150 -12.40 -4.97 10.37
CA GLN A 150 -12.86 -5.00 11.75
C GLN A 150 -13.05 -3.59 12.30
N ASP A 151 -13.85 -3.49 13.35
CA ASP A 151 -13.97 -2.26 14.12
C ASP A 151 -12.60 -1.83 14.67
N ALA A 152 -12.36 -0.52 14.67
CA ALA A 152 -11.09 0.03 15.13
C ALA A 152 -10.85 -0.34 16.61
N GLY A 153 -9.66 -0.85 16.93
CA GLY A 153 -9.29 -1.28 18.27
C GLY A 153 -9.68 -2.72 18.65
N THR A 154 -10.36 -3.48 17.79
CA THR A 154 -10.65 -4.91 18.06
C THR A 154 -9.39 -5.76 18.08
N THR A 155 -8.43 -5.48 17.19
CA THR A 155 -7.11 -6.12 17.18
C THR A 155 -6.07 -5.03 17.04
N SER A 156 -5.08 -5.04 17.92
CA SER A 156 -4.02 -4.04 17.98
C SER A 156 -2.97 -4.24 16.87
N PRO A 157 -2.21 -3.19 16.50
CA PRO A 157 -1.13 -3.30 15.52
C PRO A 157 -0.09 -4.39 15.86
N SER A 158 0.24 -4.55 17.14
CA SER A 158 1.21 -5.54 17.62
C SER A 158 0.70 -6.99 17.49
N GLU A 159 -0.59 -7.22 17.74
CA GLU A 159 -1.21 -8.54 17.53
C GLU A 159 -1.19 -8.93 16.05
N VAL A 160 -1.51 -7.99 15.15
CA VAL A 160 -1.47 -8.24 13.70
C VAL A 160 -0.04 -8.47 13.22
N ALA A 161 0.92 -7.69 13.73
CA ALA A 161 2.34 -7.89 13.40
C ALA A 161 2.84 -9.28 13.84
N ALA A 162 2.41 -9.77 15.01
CA ALA A 162 2.73 -11.12 15.48
C ALA A 162 2.11 -12.21 14.56
N ILE A 163 0.87 -12.02 14.11
CA ILE A 163 0.21 -12.91 13.15
C ILE A 163 1.01 -12.96 11.83
N LEU A 164 1.33 -11.79 11.25
CA LEU A 164 2.09 -11.69 10.00
C LEU A 164 3.44 -12.38 10.12
N THR A 165 4.19 -12.08 11.19
CA THR A 165 5.50 -12.70 11.47
C THR A 165 5.39 -14.21 11.44
N ARG A 166 4.47 -14.78 12.24
CA ARG A 166 4.31 -16.23 12.34
C ARG A 166 3.92 -16.87 11.02
N LEU A 167 3.01 -16.24 10.27
CA LEU A 167 2.55 -16.73 8.98
C LEU A 167 3.68 -16.75 7.94
N THR A 168 4.49 -15.70 7.88
CA THR A 168 5.61 -15.63 6.93
C THR A 168 6.73 -16.60 7.26
N THR A 169 7.12 -16.74 8.54
CA THR A 169 8.17 -17.71 8.92
C THR A 169 7.71 -19.15 8.69
N SER A 170 6.39 -19.43 8.79
CA SER A 170 5.86 -20.75 8.48
C SER A 170 5.89 -21.07 6.98
N LEU A 171 5.78 -20.05 6.12
CA LEU A 171 5.84 -20.22 4.66
C LEU A 171 7.27 -20.45 4.17
N GLU A 172 8.27 -19.87 4.83
CA GLU A 172 9.70 -20.11 4.53
C GLU A 172 10.19 -21.51 4.93
N LEU A 173 9.42 -22.22 5.78
CA LEU A 173 9.73 -23.57 6.26
C LEU A 173 9.04 -24.70 5.47
N LEU A 174 8.06 -24.36 4.62
CA LEU A 174 7.53 -25.26 3.60
C LEU A 174 8.50 -25.33 2.43
#